data_AF-T0YYJ5-F1
#
_entry.id   AF-T0YYJ5-F1
#
_cell.length_a   1.000
_cell.length_b   1.000
_cell.length_c   1.000
_cell.angle_alpha   90.00
_cell.angle_beta   90.00
_cell.angle_gamma   90.00
#
_symmetry.space_group_name_H-M   'P 1'
#
loop_
_entity.id
_entity.type
_entity.pdbx_description
1 polymer ?
#
loop_
_entity_poly.entity_id
_entity_poly.type
_entity_poly.pdbx_seq_one_letter_code
_entity_poly.pdbx_strand_id
1 'polypeptide(L)'
;MAELRHDWTRAEVLALFDLPFNDLLARAHAAHRAQHDANAVQVSTLLSIKTGGCPEDCAYCPQAARYDTGVQAHKLMSVEAVLERARAAKAAGASRFCMGAAWRAPKDREVAQVAEI
;
A
#
# COMPACT_ATOMS: atom_id res chain seq x y z
N MET A 1 19.31 -17.92 16.29
CA MET A 1 18.34 -17.18 15.46
C MET A 1 17.08 -18.01 15.42
N ALA A 2 15.89 -17.42 15.57
CA ALA A 2 14.65 -18.19 15.43
C ALA A 2 14.53 -18.72 14.00
N GLU A 3 14.25 -20.00 13.85
CA GLU A 3 14.07 -20.65 12.56
C GLU A 3 12.83 -20.08 11.85
N LEU A 4 12.94 -19.80 10.54
CA LEU A 4 11.82 -19.30 9.75
C LEU A 4 10.77 -20.40 9.64
N ARG A 5 9.56 -20.12 10.15
CA ARG A 5 8.41 -21.03 10.11
C ARG A 5 7.21 -20.39 9.43
N HIS A 6 6.36 -21.22 8.82
CA HIS A 6 5.22 -20.78 8.01
C HIS A 6 3.89 -21.42 8.44
N ASP A 7 3.87 -22.16 9.55
CA ASP A 7 2.80 -23.04 10.03
C ASP A 7 2.08 -22.46 11.26
N TRP A 8 1.97 -21.14 11.35
CA TRP A 8 1.34 -20.46 12.48
C TRP A 8 -0.13 -20.85 12.66
N THR A 9 -0.48 -21.31 13.85
CA THR A 9 -1.86 -21.55 14.24
C THR A 9 -2.51 -20.26 14.77
N ARG A 10 -3.86 -20.21 14.72
CA ARG A 10 -4.63 -19.10 15.29
C ARG A 10 -4.31 -18.87 16.77
N ALA A 11 -4.15 -19.94 17.55
CA ALA A 11 -3.88 -19.86 18.98
C ALA A 11 -2.51 -19.22 19.26
N GLU A 12 -1.48 -19.58 18.50
CA GLU A 12 -0.14 -19.00 18.63
C GLU A 12 -0.12 -17.51 18.28
N VAL A 13 -0.88 -17.10 17.25
CA VAL A 13 -1.00 -15.67 16.90
C VAL A 13 -1.72 -14.91 18.00
N LEU A 14 -2.84 -15.42 18.52
CA LEU A 14 -3.57 -14.77 19.61
C LEU A 14 -2.69 -14.59 20.86
N ALA A 15 -1.88 -15.59 21.19
CA ALA A 15 -0.93 -15.50 22.29
C ALA A 15 0.06 -14.34 22.13
N LEU A 16 0.38 -13.90 20.89
CA LEU A 16 1.19 -12.68 20.66
C LEU A 16 0.43 -11.39 20.98
N PHE A 17 -0.87 -11.34 20.66
CA PHE A 17 -1.73 -10.20 20.96
C PHE A 17 -1.98 -10.06 22.47
N ASP A 18 -1.99 -11.17 23.20
CA ASP A 18 -2.20 -11.21 24.65
C ASP A 18 -0.92 -10.89 25.46
N LEU A 19 0.24 -10.73 24.81
CA LEU A 19 1.48 -10.36 25.51
C LEU A 19 1.39 -8.95 26.12
N PRO A 20 2.07 -8.71 27.27
CA PRO A 20 2.30 -7.36 27.74
C PRO A 20 2.96 -6.52 26.63
N PHE A 21 2.42 -5.34 26.38
CA PHE A 21 2.79 -4.52 25.22
C PHE A 21 4.32 -4.27 25.12
N ASN A 22 4.98 -3.98 26.24
CA ASN A 22 6.42 -3.73 26.25
C ASN A 22 7.26 -4.97 25.93
N ASP A 23 6.80 -6.16 26.35
CA ASP A 23 7.47 -7.42 26.04
C ASP A 23 7.32 -7.76 24.55
N LEU A 24 6.12 -7.52 23.99
CA LEU A 24 5.87 -7.65 22.56
C LEU A 24 6.76 -6.69 21.74
N LEU A 25 6.89 -5.43 22.15
CA LEU A 25 7.78 -4.46 21.50
C LEU A 25 9.23 -4.90 21.53
N ALA A 26 9.74 -5.35 22.68
CA ALA A 26 11.11 -5.82 22.82
C ALA A 26 11.37 -7.02 21.89
N ARG A 27 10.44 -7.98 21.85
CA ARG A 27 10.50 -9.15 20.96
C ARG A 27 10.46 -8.75 19.48
N ALA A 28 9.57 -7.83 19.10
CA ALA A 28 9.47 -7.32 17.73
C ALA A 28 10.76 -6.62 17.29
N HIS A 29 11.35 -5.80 18.16
CA HIS A 29 12.61 -5.12 17.87
C HIS A 29 13.77 -6.12 17.69
N ALA A 30 13.87 -7.12 18.55
CA ALA A 30 14.88 -8.17 18.44
C ALA A 30 14.74 -8.95 17.10
N ALA A 31 13.52 -9.29 16.71
CA ALA A 31 13.25 -9.95 15.43
C ALA A 31 13.62 -9.04 14.24
N HIS A 32 13.25 -7.76 14.29
CA HIS A 32 13.55 -6.81 13.23
C HIS A 32 15.06 -6.64 13.02
N ARG A 33 15.83 -6.42 14.08
CA ARG A 33 17.30 -6.26 14.00
C ARG A 33 18.02 -7.51 13.51
N ALA A 34 17.44 -8.70 13.73
CA ALA A 34 18.02 -9.95 13.28
C ALA A 34 17.85 -10.21 11.77
N GLN A 35 16.88 -9.55 11.13
CA GLN A 35 16.47 -9.84 9.75
C GLN A 35 16.58 -8.63 8.80
N HIS A 36 16.73 -7.43 9.34
CA HIS A 36 16.76 -6.18 8.57
C HIS A 36 17.92 -5.29 9.01
N ASP A 37 18.32 -4.36 8.15
CA ASP A 37 19.14 -3.23 8.58
C ASP A 37 18.30 -2.36 9.53
N ALA A 38 18.70 -2.39 10.80
CA ALA A 38 17.95 -1.80 11.89
C ALA A 38 17.76 -0.27 11.78
N ASN A 39 18.56 0.40 10.97
CA ASN A 39 18.49 1.86 10.81
C ASN A 39 18.08 2.28 9.38
N ALA A 40 17.71 1.33 8.52
CA ALA A 40 17.22 1.62 7.19
C ALA A 40 15.69 1.65 7.15
N VAL A 41 15.13 2.53 6.33
CA VAL A 41 13.69 2.62 6.07
C VAL A 41 13.46 2.64 4.56
N GLN A 42 12.50 1.85 4.09
CA GLN A 42 12.08 1.90 2.69
C GLN A 42 11.10 3.06 2.46
N VAL A 43 11.43 3.97 1.55
CA VAL A 43 10.58 5.12 1.20
C VAL A 43 9.85 4.86 -0.12
N SER A 44 8.51 4.87 -0.07
CA SER A 44 7.66 4.70 -1.25
C SER A 44 6.71 5.89 -1.39
N THR A 45 6.48 6.35 -2.63
CA THR A 45 5.51 7.42 -2.93
C THR A 45 4.38 6.86 -3.79
N LEU A 46 3.14 7.14 -3.41
CA LEU A 46 1.95 6.69 -4.12
C LEU A 46 1.25 7.84 -4.86
N LEU A 47 0.72 7.55 -6.04
CA LEU A 47 -0.19 8.41 -6.79
C LEU A 47 -1.48 7.66 -7.10
N SER A 48 -2.61 8.33 -6.89
CA SER A 48 -3.90 7.84 -7.40
C SER A 48 -4.04 8.22 -8.87
N ILE A 49 -3.82 7.26 -9.77
CA ILE A 49 -3.86 7.48 -11.23
C ILE A 49 -5.30 7.55 -11.76
N LYS A 50 -6.28 7.06 -10.98
CA LYS A 50 -7.72 7.20 -11.20
C LYS A 50 -8.41 7.31 -9.85
N THR A 51 -9.02 8.45 -9.56
CA THR A 51 -9.60 8.77 -8.23
C THR A 51 -11.12 8.80 -8.26
N GLY A 52 -11.76 8.28 -7.22
CA GLY A 52 -13.20 8.37 -6.99
C GLY A 52 -14.04 7.50 -7.92
N GLY A 53 -15.36 7.49 -7.72
CA GLY A 53 -16.30 6.72 -8.54
C GLY A 53 -16.04 5.19 -8.53
N CYS A 54 -15.54 4.65 -7.42
CA CYS A 54 -15.35 3.20 -7.27
C CYS A 54 -16.72 2.51 -7.05
N PRO A 55 -17.02 1.41 -7.74
CA PRO A 55 -18.30 0.71 -7.56
C PRO A 55 -18.37 -0.15 -6.28
N GLU A 56 -17.23 -0.45 -5.66
CA GLU A 56 -17.19 -1.19 -4.39
C GLU A 56 -17.72 -0.34 -3.23
N ASP A 57 -18.21 -0.98 -2.16
CA ASP A 57 -18.93 -0.34 -1.06
C ASP A 57 -18.18 -0.36 0.28
N CYS A 58 -16.85 -0.46 0.23
CA CYS A 58 -15.96 -0.43 1.40
C CYS A 58 -16.31 0.73 2.34
N ALA A 59 -16.82 0.43 3.53
CA ALA A 59 -17.36 1.41 4.48
C ALA A 59 -16.34 2.46 4.96
N TYR A 60 -15.04 2.17 4.86
CA TYR A 60 -13.95 3.07 5.25
C TYR A 60 -13.37 3.88 4.08
N CYS A 61 -13.71 3.54 2.83
CA CYS A 61 -13.02 4.10 1.67
C CYS A 61 -13.70 5.40 1.20
N PRO A 62 -12.99 6.53 1.13
CA PRO A 62 -13.59 7.78 0.70
C PRO A 62 -13.89 7.82 -0.81
N GLN A 63 -13.45 6.83 -1.59
CA GLN A 63 -13.59 6.80 -3.05
C GLN A 63 -14.78 5.95 -3.54
N ALA A 64 -15.46 5.25 -2.64
CA ALA A 64 -16.66 4.48 -2.95
C ALA A 64 -17.79 5.41 -3.39
N ALA A 65 -18.34 5.18 -4.59
CA ALA A 65 -19.36 6.03 -5.20
C ALA A 65 -20.70 6.06 -4.41
N ARG A 66 -20.87 5.11 -3.50
CA ARG A 66 -22.07 4.98 -2.65
C ARG A 66 -22.15 6.04 -1.56
N TYR A 67 -21.02 6.58 -1.11
CA TYR A 67 -20.96 7.53 0.00
C TYR A 67 -20.65 8.93 -0.50
N ASP A 68 -21.28 9.94 0.09
CA ASP A 68 -20.93 11.34 -0.16
C ASP A 68 -19.77 11.75 0.76
N THR A 69 -18.59 11.90 0.18
CA THR A 69 -17.32 12.18 0.89
C THR A 69 -16.63 13.45 0.39
N GLY A 70 -17.23 14.14 -0.58
CA GLY A 70 -16.63 15.30 -1.26
C GLY A 70 -15.51 14.98 -2.25
N VAL A 71 -15.10 13.71 -2.38
CA VAL A 71 -14.07 13.30 -3.35
C VAL A 71 -14.56 13.47 -4.78
N GLN A 72 -13.86 14.29 -5.56
CA GLN A 72 -14.15 14.50 -6.97
C GLN A 72 -13.64 13.32 -7.80
N ALA A 73 -14.51 12.80 -8.68
CA ALA A 73 -14.15 11.72 -9.58
C ALA A 73 -13.29 12.24 -10.73
N HIS A 74 -12.11 11.64 -10.90
CA HIS A 74 -11.19 11.94 -12.00
C HIS A 74 -10.99 10.71 -12.87
N LYS A 75 -10.90 10.93 -14.18
CA LYS A 75 -10.56 9.88 -15.14
C LYS A 75 -9.11 9.42 -14.92
N LEU A 76 -8.77 8.28 -15.52
CA LEU A 76 -7.39 7.79 -15.57
C LEU A 76 -6.47 8.88 -16.16
N MET A 77 -5.40 9.19 -15.45
CA MET A 77 -4.38 10.15 -15.88
C MET A 77 -3.69 9.70 -17.17
N SER A 78 -3.11 10.65 -17.93
CA SER A 78 -2.26 10.31 -19.06
C SER A 78 -0.94 9.69 -18.60
N VAL A 79 -0.33 8.88 -19.46
CA VAL A 79 0.97 8.24 -19.19
C VAL A 79 2.03 9.28 -18.86
N GLU A 80 2.06 10.39 -19.62
CA GLU A 80 3.02 11.48 -19.42
C GLU A 80 2.87 12.12 -18.03
N ALA A 81 1.64 12.38 -17.60
CA ALA A 81 1.36 12.96 -16.29
C ALA A 81 1.76 12.01 -15.15
N VAL A 82 1.58 10.70 -15.33
CA VAL A 82 2.03 9.70 -14.34
C VAL A 82 3.56 9.65 -14.30
N LEU A 83 4.22 9.60 -15.45
CA LEU A 83 5.68 9.58 -15.54
C LEU A 83 6.33 10.84 -14.98
N GLU A 84 5.72 12.01 -15.18
CA GLU A 84 6.17 13.26 -14.56
C GLU A 84 6.18 13.16 -13.04
N ARG A 85 5.08 12.68 -12.46
CA ARG A 85 4.97 12.48 -11.00
C ARG A 85 5.91 11.40 -10.49
N ALA A 86 6.13 10.33 -11.25
CA ALA A 86 7.09 9.28 -10.90
C ALA A 86 8.53 9.82 -10.89
N ARG A 87 8.92 10.64 -11.87
CA ARG A 87 10.23 11.31 -11.91
C ARG A 87 10.40 12.27 -10.73
N ALA A 88 9.37 13.05 -10.42
CA ALA A 88 9.38 13.94 -9.26
C ALA A 88 9.52 13.16 -7.94
N ALA A 89 8.81 12.04 -7.78
CA ALA A 89 8.92 11.17 -6.62
C ALA A 89 10.33 10.57 -6.47
N LYS A 90 10.94 10.11 -7.59
CA LYS A 90 12.31 9.63 -7.60
C LYS A 90 13.30 10.73 -7.21
N ALA A 91 13.15 11.93 -7.75
CA ALA A 91 13.99 13.09 -7.39
C ALA A 91 13.84 13.47 -5.91
N ALA A 92 12.66 13.25 -5.32
CA ALA A 92 12.41 13.43 -3.88
C ALA A 92 12.93 12.28 -3.00
N GLY A 93 13.59 11.27 -3.57
CA GLY A 93 14.25 10.19 -2.82
C GLY A 93 13.40 8.92 -2.66
N ALA A 94 12.25 8.79 -3.32
CA ALA A 94 11.48 7.55 -3.28
C ALA A 94 12.22 6.42 -4.01
N SER A 95 12.30 5.24 -3.38
CA SER A 95 12.86 4.03 -4.01
C SER A 95 11.80 3.21 -4.74
N ARG A 96 10.51 3.46 -4.45
CA ARG A 96 9.37 2.83 -5.11
C ARG A 96 8.27 3.85 -5.39
N PHE A 97 7.71 3.80 -6.59
CA PHE A 97 6.52 4.56 -6.97
C PHE A 97 5.34 3.61 -7.11
N CYS A 98 4.22 3.93 -6.46
CA CYS A 98 3.03 3.07 -6.41
C CYS A 98 1.86 3.77 -7.11
N MET A 99 1.19 3.06 -8.02
CA MET A 99 0.00 3.55 -8.70
C MET A 99 -1.25 2.90 -8.10
N GLY A 100 -2.21 3.72 -7.66
CA GLY A 100 -3.50 3.25 -7.17
C GLY A 100 -4.63 3.70 -8.09
N ALA A 101 -5.61 2.84 -8.31
CA ALA A 101 -6.78 3.15 -9.13
C ALA A 101 -8.08 2.70 -8.46
N ALA A 102 -9.09 3.57 -8.51
CA ALA A 102 -10.42 3.32 -7.95
C ALA A 102 -11.26 2.41 -8.87
N TRP A 103 -10.85 1.16 -9.04
CA TRP A 103 -11.58 0.15 -9.80
C TRP A 103 -11.92 -1.06 -8.91
N ARG A 104 -12.91 -1.84 -9.32
CA ARG A 104 -13.04 -3.24 -8.85
C ARG A 104 -11.97 -4.12 -9.49
N ALA A 105 -11.82 -3.98 -10.79
CA ALA A 105 -10.81 -4.61 -11.63
C ALA A 105 -10.55 -3.69 -12.84
N PRO A 106 -9.32 -3.66 -13.37
CA PRO A 106 -9.01 -2.85 -14.56
C PRO A 106 -9.69 -3.43 -15.80
N LYS A 107 -10.12 -2.58 -16.73
CA LYS A 107 -10.58 -3.00 -18.06
C LYS A 107 -9.40 -3.14 -19.01
N ASP A 108 -9.52 -3.96 -20.06
CA ASP A 108 -8.43 -4.21 -21.03
C ASP A 108 -7.79 -2.93 -21.58
N ARG A 109 -8.61 -1.92 -21.93
CA ARG A 109 -8.11 -0.61 -22.40
C ARG A 109 -7.30 0.15 -21.34
N GLU A 110 -7.67 0.02 -20.07
CA GLU A 110 -7.00 0.68 -18.95
C GLU A 110 -5.69 -0.06 -18.63
N VAL A 111 -5.69 -1.40 -18.71
CA VAL A 111 -4.47 -2.21 -18.61
C VAL A 111 -3.49 -1.84 -19.72
N ALA A 112 -3.97 -1.77 -20.98
CA ALA A 112 -3.14 -1.38 -22.11
C ALA A 112 -2.53 0.01 -21.90
N GLN A 113 -3.32 0.99 -21.45
CA GLN A 113 -2.80 2.33 -21.15
C GLN A 113 -1.76 2.34 -20.02
N VAL A 114 -1.96 1.55 -18.97
CA VAL A 114 -1.01 1.45 -17.83
C VAL A 114 0.27 0.71 -18.22
N ALA A 115 0.20 -0.24 -19.16
CA ALA A 115 1.36 -1.00 -19.63
C ALA A 115 2.37 -0.17 -20.43
N GLU A 116 1.99 1.02 -20.89
CA GLU A 116 2.86 1.98 -21.60
C GLU A 116 3.70 2.86 -20.65
N ILE A 117 3.56 2.70 -19.33
CA ILE A 117 4.29 3.46 -18.29
C ILE A 117 5.64 2.80 -17.98
#